data_AF-X1B2I2-F1
#
_entry.id   AF-X1B2I2-F1
#
_cell.length_a   1.000
_cell.length_b   1.000
_cell.length_c   1.000
_cell.angle_alpha   90.00
_cell.angle_beta   90.00
_cell.angle_gamma   90.00
#
_symmetry.space_group_name_H-M   'P 1'
#
loop_
_entity.id
_entity.type
_entity.pdbx_description
1 polymer ?
#
loop_
_entity_poly.entity_id
_entity_poly.type
_entity_poly.pdbx_seq_one_letter_code
_entity_poly.pdbx_strand_id
1 'polypeptide(L)'
;RSDTTLEHLAKLRPAFTKDGTITAGTSSGITDGACALIVMSKERADELKLKPLAFIRSYATAAVEAKYFGIGPAPAARKALQLAGLTLDDIDLIEVNEAFAAQVLAIIKEMKLAGEQVRQRLGSSILKTSCISLLYRLLTTMLSYNP
;
A
#
# COMPACT_ATOMS: atom_id res chain seq x y z
N ARG A 1 12.47 9.83 9.27
CA ARG A 1 13.35 10.01 10.45
C ARG A 1 14.46 8.98 10.35
N SER A 2 15.62 9.39 9.83
CA SER A 2 16.76 8.50 9.61
C SER A 2 17.46 8.08 10.91
N ASP A 3 17.20 8.80 12.00
CA ASP A 3 17.68 8.58 13.37
C ASP A 3 16.86 7.53 14.16
N THR A 4 15.94 6.81 13.52
CA THR A 4 15.04 5.86 14.20
C THR A 4 15.82 4.60 14.60
N THR A 5 15.76 4.22 15.88
CA THR A 5 16.35 2.98 16.41
C THR A 5 15.30 2.14 17.13
N LEU A 6 15.57 0.83 17.29
CA LEU A 6 14.67 -0.07 18.02
C LEU A 6 14.53 0.33 19.48
N GLU A 7 15.60 0.81 20.11
CA GLU A 7 15.61 1.28 21.50
C GLU A 7 14.72 2.50 21.70
N HIS A 8 14.67 3.40 20.71
CA HIS A 8 13.75 4.54 20.74
C HIS A 8 12.31 4.12 20.53
N LEU A 9 12.05 3.20 19.59
CA LEU A 9 10.70 2.69 19.32
C LEU A 9 10.12 1.93 20.52
N ALA A 10 10.93 1.13 21.22
CA ALA A 10 10.52 0.35 22.38
C ALA A 10 10.09 1.21 23.59
N LYS A 11 10.54 2.46 23.66
CA LYS A 11 10.18 3.42 24.73
C LYS A 11 8.85 4.14 24.47
N LEU A 12 8.27 4.01 23.29
CA LEU A 12 7.03 4.71 22.94
C LEU A 12 5.83 4.09 23.66
N ARG A 13 4.96 4.96 24.18
CA ARG A 13 3.72 4.52 24.84
C ARG A 13 2.69 4.05 23.80
N PRO A 14 1.90 3.02 24.12
CA PRO A 14 0.75 2.62 23.31
C PRO A 14 -0.23 3.77 23.09
N ALA A 15 -0.77 3.88 21.88
CA ALA A 15 -1.59 5.01 21.43
C ALA A 15 -3.10 4.83 21.66
N PHE A 16 -3.59 3.58 21.73
CA PHE A 16 -5.03 3.28 21.74
C PHE A 16 -5.51 2.54 22.99
N THR A 17 -4.77 1.53 23.43
CA THR A 17 -5.09 0.73 24.63
C THR A 17 -3.87 0.66 25.53
N LYS A 18 -4.09 0.62 26.85
CA LYS A 18 -3.01 0.66 27.86
C LYS A 18 -1.97 -0.44 27.66
N ASP A 19 -2.44 -1.64 27.31
CA ASP A 19 -1.62 -2.83 27.09
C ASP A 19 -1.45 -3.17 25.59
N GLY A 20 -1.69 -2.19 24.71
CA GLY A 20 -1.58 -2.35 23.26
C GLY A 20 -0.15 -2.30 22.74
N THR A 21 0.05 -2.72 21.49
CA THR A 21 1.37 -2.71 20.82
C THR A 21 1.51 -1.59 19.78
N ILE A 22 0.42 -0.89 19.45
CA ILE A 22 0.42 0.17 18.45
C ILE A 22 0.86 1.48 19.12
N THR A 23 1.93 2.07 18.59
CA THR A 23 2.49 3.35 19.05
C THR A 23 2.54 4.36 17.90
N ALA A 24 2.86 5.63 18.20
CA ALA A 24 3.12 6.64 17.16
C ALA A 24 4.29 6.28 16.23
N GLY A 25 5.22 5.42 16.68
CA GLY A 25 6.36 4.95 15.89
C GLY A 25 5.97 3.87 14.88
N THR A 26 4.91 3.11 15.16
CA THR A 26 4.43 1.98 14.34
C THR A 26 3.13 2.30 13.59
N SER A 27 2.75 3.58 13.54
CA SER A 27 1.54 4.06 12.88
C SER A 27 1.89 5.11 11.84
N SER A 28 1.03 5.27 10.83
CA SER A 28 1.13 6.40 9.91
C SER A 28 0.98 7.72 10.69
N GLY A 29 1.85 8.69 10.40
CA GLY A 29 1.71 10.04 10.94
C GLY A 29 0.55 10.80 10.27
N ILE A 30 0.04 11.82 10.94
CA ILE A 30 -0.87 12.80 10.34
C ILE A 30 -0.02 13.76 9.50
N THR A 31 -0.36 13.91 8.23
CA THR A 31 0.39 14.72 7.27
C THR A 31 -0.55 15.35 6.26
N ASP A 32 -0.21 16.53 5.75
CA ASP A 32 -0.93 17.17 4.64
C ASP A 32 -0.19 16.95 3.32
N GLY A 33 -0.94 16.73 2.24
CA GLY A 33 -0.38 16.53 0.89
C GLY A 33 -1.45 16.25 -0.16
N ALA A 34 -1.12 16.54 -1.42
CA ALA A 34 -2.01 16.36 -2.57
C ALA A 34 -1.32 15.56 -3.69
N CYS A 35 -2.14 14.89 -4.51
CA CYS A 35 -1.70 14.15 -5.69
C CYS A 35 -2.85 14.15 -6.71
N ALA A 36 -2.52 14.07 -8.00
CA ALA A 36 -3.48 14.00 -9.09
C ALA A 36 -3.00 13.04 -10.18
N LEU A 37 -3.93 12.39 -10.86
CA LEU A 37 -3.69 11.57 -12.04
C LEU A 37 -4.63 12.00 -13.17
N ILE A 38 -4.14 11.97 -14.40
CA ILE A 38 -4.97 12.11 -15.59
C ILE A 38 -5.22 10.70 -16.13
N VAL A 39 -6.49 10.30 -16.19
CA VAL A 39 -6.92 9.00 -16.70
C VAL A 39 -7.76 9.23 -17.95
N MET A 40 -7.49 8.45 -18.99
CA MET A 40 -8.24 8.50 -20.25
C MET A 40 -8.25 7.12 -20.90
N SER A 41 -9.12 6.93 -21.90
CA SER A 41 -9.11 5.71 -22.70
C SER A 41 -7.84 5.63 -23.55
N LYS A 42 -7.45 4.42 -23.95
CA LYS A 42 -6.28 4.21 -24.80
C LYS A 42 -6.47 4.89 -26.15
N GLU A 43 -7.66 4.81 -26.71
CA GLU A 43 -8.03 5.40 -28.00
C GLU A 43 -7.84 6.91 -27.96
N ARG A 44 -8.28 7.56 -26.88
CA ARG A 44 -8.10 9.01 -26.71
C ARG A 44 -6.63 9.40 -26.54
N ALA A 45 -5.85 8.59 -25.82
CA ALA A 45 -4.41 8.82 -25.70
C ALA A 45 -3.72 8.72 -27.06
N ASP A 46 -4.10 7.73 -27.88
CA ASP A 46 -3.55 7.52 -29.22
C ASP A 46 -3.93 8.66 -30.19
N GLU A 47 -5.19 9.12 -30.17
CA GLU A 47 -5.65 10.31 -30.92
C GLU A 47 -4.84 11.58 -30.58
N LEU A 48 -4.60 11.78 -29.29
CA LEU A 48 -3.84 12.92 -28.77
C LEU A 48 -2.32 12.73 -28.88
N LYS A 49 -1.85 11.57 -29.38
CA LYS A 49 -0.44 11.18 -29.46
C LYS A 49 0.30 11.26 -28.12
N LEU A 50 -0.40 10.95 -27.03
CA LEU A 50 0.14 10.89 -25.68
C LEU A 50 0.69 9.50 -25.40
N LYS A 51 1.88 9.42 -24.79
CA LYS A 51 2.45 8.15 -24.32
C LYS A 51 1.88 7.82 -22.93
N PRO A 52 1.09 6.74 -22.75
CA PRO A 52 0.61 6.35 -21.43
C PRO A 52 1.75 5.94 -20.50
N LEU A 53 1.67 6.32 -19.22
CA LEU A 53 2.65 5.91 -18.20
C LEU A 53 2.36 4.51 -17.64
N ALA A 54 1.09 4.14 -17.51
CA ALA A 54 0.65 2.79 -17.16
C ALA A 54 -0.81 2.54 -17.58
N PHE A 55 -1.29 1.34 -17.28
CA PHE A 55 -2.65 0.90 -17.53
C PHE A 55 -3.28 0.32 -16.26
N ILE A 56 -4.54 0.65 -16.00
CA ILE A 56 -5.33 0.01 -14.95
C ILE A 56 -5.84 -1.32 -15.50
N ARG A 57 -5.28 -2.44 -15.02
CA ARG A 57 -5.66 -3.80 -15.48
C ARG A 57 -6.95 -4.29 -14.82
N SER A 58 -7.10 -4.05 -13.53
CA SER A 58 -8.29 -4.39 -12.77
C SER A 58 -8.39 -3.54 -11.52
N TYR A 59 -9.58 -3.52 -10.91
CA TYR A 59 -9.81 -3.00 -9.57
C TYR A 59 -10.84 -3.88 -8.88
N ALA A 60 -10.78 -3.96 -7.55
CA ALA A 60 -11.73 -4.76 -6.80
C ALA A 60 -11.97 -4.19 -5.41
N THR A 61 -13.16 -4.46 -4.88
CA THR A 61 -13.54 -4.21 -3.50
C THR A 61 -13.90 -5.54 -2.81
N ALA A 62 -13.62 -5.60 -1.51
CA ALA A 62 -13.96 -6.71 -0.64
C ALA A 62 -14.40 -6.19 0.73
N ALA A 63 -15.26 -6.95 1.41
CA ALA A 63 -15.71 -6.68 2.75
C ALA A 63 -15.12 -7.69 3.73
N VAL A 64 -14.88 -7.24 4.96
CA VAL A 64 -14.45 -8.06 6.09
C VAL A 64 -15.23 -7.62 7.33
N GLU A 65 -15.24 -8.42 8.39
CA GLU A 65 -15.83 -8.00 9.67
C GLU A 65 -15.16 -6.70 10.15
N ALA A 66 -15.96 -5.77 10.69
CA ALA A 66 -15.49 -4.44 11.06
C ALA A 66 -14.30 -4.45 12.03
N LYS A 67 -14.29 -5.40 12.99
CA LYS A 67 -13.16 -5.58 13.93
C LYS A 67 -11.84 -5.97 13.26
N TYR A 68 -11.88 -6.46 12.02
CA TYR A 68 -10.72 -6.88 11.24
C TYR A 68 -10.50 -6.03 9.99
N PHE A 69 -11.04 -4.80 9.93
CA PHE A 69 -10.97 -3.94 8.74
C PHE A 69 -9.55 -3.83 8.14
N GLY A 70 -8.51 -3.87 8.97
CA GLY A 70 -7.11 -3.79 8.54
C GLY A 70 -6.68 -4.89 7.54
N ILE A 71 -7.32 -6.07 7.54
CA ILE A 71 -7.00 -7.13 6.59
C ILE A 71 -7.72 -6.98 5.24
N GLY A 72 -8.66 -6.03 5.11
CA GLY A 72 -9.47 -5.82 3.91
C GLY A 72 -8.70 -5.75 2.57
N PRO A 73 -7.48 -5.18 2.51
CA PRO A 73 -6.70 -5.17 1.27
C PRO A 73 -6.34 -6.56 0.75
N ALA A 74 -6.20 -7.59 1.59
CA ALA A 74 -5.82 -8.93 1.15
C ALA A 74 -6.89 -9.60 0.26
N PRO A 75 -8.17 -9.75 0.68
CA PRO A 75 -9.21 -10.29 -0.20
C PRO A 75 -9.50 -9.37 -1.40
N ALA A 76 -9.35 -8.05 -1.27
CA ALA A 76 -9.50 -7.12 -2.40
C ALA A 76 -8.40 -7.35 -3.45
N ALA A 77 -7.14 -7.49 -3.03
CA ALA A 77 -6.01 -7.76 -3.92
C ALA A 77 -6.15 -9.11 -4.64
N ARG A 78 -6.52 -10.19 -3.92
CA ARG A 78 -6.77 -11.51 -4.55
C ARG A 78 -7.85 -11.42 -5.64
N LYS A 79 -8.94 -10.70 -5.37
CA LYS A 79 -10.02 -10.49 -6.34
C LYS A 79 -9.56 -9.66 -7.54
N ALA A 80 -8.77 -8.61 -7.34
CA ALA A 80 -8.20 -7.82 -8.43
C ALA A 80 -7.26 -8.64 -9.31
N LEU A 81 -6.40 -9.46 -8.72
CA LEU A 81 -5.52 -10.39 -9.45
C LEU A 81 -6.32 -11.38 -10.29
N GLN A 82 -7.35 -11.99 -9.69
CA GLN A 82 -8.24 -12.91 -10.41
C GLN A 82 -8.94 -12.24 -11.60
N LEU A 83 -9.45 -11.02 -11.43
CA LEU A 83 -10.09 -10.26 -12.52
C LEU A 83 -9.10 -9.89 -13.64
N ALA A 84 -7.82 -9.68 -13.30
CA ALA A 84 -6.76 -9.41 -14.27
C ALA A 84 -6.20 -10.69 -14.92
N GLY A 85 -6.58 -11.88 -14.45
CA GLY A 85 -5.96 -13.14 -14.86
C GLY A 85 -4.50 -13.28 -14.45
N LEU A 86 -4.11 -12.63 -13.34
CA LEU A 86 -2.74 -12.61 -12.82
C LEU A 86 -2.63 -13.38 -11.50
N THR A 87 -1.41 -13.76 -11.17
CA THR A 87 -1.01 -14.33 -9.88
C THR A 87 -0.10 -13.35 -9.12
N LEU A 88 0.20 -13.65 -7.86
CA LEU A 88 1.16 -12.84 -7.09
C LEU A 88 2.59 -12.91 -7.64
N ASP A 89 2.92 -13.96 -8.39
CA ASP A 89 4.25 -14.14 -8.98
C ASP A 89 4.47 -13.20 -10.18
N ASP A 90 3.38 -12.76 -10.81
CA ASP A 90 3.37 -11.79 -11.91
C ASP A 90 3.50 -10.33 -11.43
N ILE A 91 3.61 -10.10 -10.11
CA ILE A 91 3.64 -8.76 -9.52
C ILE A 91 5.05 -8.41 -9.06
N ASP A 92 5.63 -7.41 -9.71
CA ASP A 92 6.97 -6.89 -9.41
C ASP A 92 6.98 -6.02 -8.14
N LEU A 93 5.95 -5.19 -7.94
CA LEU A 93 5.85 -4.25 -6.83
C LEU A 93 4.44 -4.28 -6.22
N ILE A 94 4.39 -4.36 -4.89
CA ILE A 94 3.19 -4.35 -4.06
C ILE A 94 3.25 -3.11 -3.17
N GLU A 95 2.29 -2.22 -3.36
CA GLU A 95 2.09 -1.05 -2.50
C GLU A 95 0.87 -1.28 -1.60
N VAL A 96 1.09 -1.17 -0.29
CA VAL A 96 0.05 -1.30 0.74
C VAL A 96 0.13 -0.10 1.64
N ASN A 97 -1.00 0.52 1.93
CA ASN A 97 -1.04 1.58 2.92
C ASN A 97 -0.62 1.07 4.31
N GLU A 98 0.40 1.71 4.87
CA GLU A 98 0.94 1.42 6.20
C GLU A 98 0.22 2.20 7.30
N ALA A 99 -1.10 2.00 7.45
CA ALA A 99 -1.85 2.62 8.53
C ALA A 99 -1.27 2.21 9.90
N PHE A 100 -0.97 0.92 10.05
CA PHE A 100 -0.31 0.36 11.23
C PHE A 100 0.63 -0.79 10.81
N ALA A 101 1.81 -0.89 11.41
CA ALA A 101 2.75 -1.98 11.14
C ALA A 101 2.10 -3.36 11.37
N ALA A 102 1.28 -3.51 12.42
CA ALA A 102 0.55 -4.74 12.69
C ALA A 102 -0.43 -5.13 11.56
N GLN A 103 -1.05 -4.15 10.91
CA GLN A 103 -1.97 -4.38 9.79
C GLN A 103 -1.21 -4.82 8.53
N VAL A 104 -0.10 -4.17 8.20
CA VAL A 104 0.76 -4.57 7.07
C VAL A 104 1.24 -6.00 7.25
N LEU A 105 1.74 -6.35 8.44
CA LEU A 105 2.17 -7.72 8.77
C LEU A 105 1.03 -8.73 8.64
N ALA A 106 -0.19 -8.37 9.05
CA ALA A 106 -1.36 -9.22 8.89
C ALA A 106 -1.69 -9.46 7.41
N ILE A 107 -1.59 -8.44 6.55
CA ILE A 107 -1.79 -8.58 5.10
C ILE A 107 -0.71 -9.45 4.46
N ILE A 108 0.56 -9.25 4.81
CA ILE A 108 1.68 -10.06 4.32
C ILE A 108 1.43 -11.53 4.63
N LYS A 109 1.05 -11.83 5.88
CA LYS A 109 0.75 -13.18 6.34
C LYS A 109 -0.46 -13.76 5.60
N GLU A 110 -1.54 -13.00 5.48
CA GLU A 110 -2.76 -13.43 4.80
C GLU A 110 -2.48 -13.72 3.32
N MET A 111 -1.76 -12.83 2.64
CA MET A 111 -1.38 -12.98 1.23
C MET A 111 -0.30 -14.05 0.99
N LYS A 112 0.19 -14.71 2.06
CA LYS A 112 1.26 -15.71 2.02
C LYS A 112 2.51 -15.23 1.28
N LEU A 113 2.80 -13.94 1.40
CA LEU A 113 4.02 -13.35 0.84
C LEU A 113 5.21 -13.89 1.65
N ALA A 114 6.17 -14.56 1.01
CA ALA A 114 7.26 -15.27 1.69
C ALA A 114 8.61 -14.54 1.60
N GLY A 115 9.34 -14.49 2.73
CA GLY A 115 10.79 -14.24 2.78
C GLY A 115 11.28 -12.88 2.25
N GLU A 116 12.47 -12.88 1.66
CA GLU A 116 13.18 -11.70 1.11
C GLU A 116 12.44 -11.05 -0.07
N GLN A 117 11.63 -11.81 -0.80
CA GLN A 117 10.80 -11.30 -1.91
C GLN A 117 9.78 -10.27 -1.43
N VAL A 118 9.27 -10.41 -0.21
CA VAL A 118 8.38 -9.42 0.41
C VAL A 118 9.10 -8.09 0.64
N ARG A 119 10.37 -8.11 1.04
CA ARG A 119 11.17 -6.89 1.24
C ARG A 119 11.56 -6.21 -0.06
N GLN A 120 11.73 -6.96 -1.15
CA GLN A 120 12.04 -6.41 -2.46
C GLN A 120 10.79 -5.87 -3.18
N ARG A 121 9.65 -6.54 -3.01
CA ARG A 121 8.38 -6.19 -3.67
C ARG A 121 7.52 -5.23 -2.86
N LEU A 122 7.62 -5.18 -1.54
CA LEU A 122 7.01 -4.08 -0.77
C LEU A 122 7.89 -2.86 -0.97
N GLY A 123 7.32 -1.80 -1.55
CA GLY A 123 8.02 -0.53 -1.71
C GLY A 123 8.72 -0.15 -0.40
N SER A 124 9.99 0.23 -0.48
CA SER A 124 10.87 0.54 0.68
C SER A 124 10.45 1.78 1.48
N SER A 125 9.26 2.30 1.23
CA SER A 125 8.89 3.66 1.54
C SER A 125 7.88 3.64 2.67
N ILE A 126 8.37 3.87 3.89
CA ILE A 126 7.54 4.29 5.05
C ILE A 126 6.88 5.61 4.66
N LEU A 127 5.74 5.55 3.97
CA LEU A 127 5.03 6.70 3.43
C LEU A 127 3.90 7.06 4.38
N LYS A 128 4.22 7.90 5.35
CA LYS A 128 3.24 8.57 6.20
C LYS A 128 2.46 9.55 5.32
N THR A 129 1.21 9.26 4.99
CA THR A 129 0.39 10.11 4.11
C THR A 129 -1.09 10.11 4.52
N SER A 130 -1.75 11.25 4.31
CA SER A 130 -3.18 11.47 4.52
C SER A 130 -4.04 10.50 3.70
N CYS A 131 -5.13 10.03 4.32
CA CYS A 131 -6.00 8.95 3.86
C CYS A 131 -6.57 9.14 2.43
N ILE A 132 -6.67 10.37 1.90
CA ILE A 132 -7.31 10.67 0.61
C ILE A 132 -6.30 10.81 -0.54
N SER A 133 -5.12 11.42 -0.32
CA SER A 133 -4.08 11.55 -1.36
C SER A 133 -3.27 10.27 -1.56
N LEU A 134 -3.50 9.27 -0.71
CA LEU A 134 -2.72 8.05 -0.60
C LEU A 134 -2.85 7.10 -1.79
N LEU A 135 -4.06 6.86 -2.31
CA LEU A 135 -4.25 5.96 -3.46
C LEU A 135 -3.51 6.51 -4.69
N TYR A 136 -3.64 7.81 -4.94
CA TYR A 136 -2.95 8.50 -6.02
C TYR A 136 -1.44 8.53 -5.79
N ARG A 137 -1.00 8.71 -4.54
CA ARG A 137 0.42 8.70 -4.19
C ARG A 137 1.05 7.33 -4.44
N LEU A 138 0.42 6.24 -4.00
CA LEU A 138 0.90 4.87 -4.26
C LEU A 138 1.03 4.61 -5.77
N LEU A 139 0.04 5.04 -6.55
CA LEU A 139 0.10 4.95 -8.02
C LEU A 139 1.27 5.78 -8.59
N THR A 140 1.49 7.01 -8.13
CA THR A 140 2.64 7.81 -8.61
C THR A 140 4.00 7.24 -8.20
N THR A 141 4.10 6.64 -7.02
CA THR A 141 5.32 5.96 -6.56
C THR A 141 5.61 4.74 -7.44
N MET A 142 4.59 3.93 -7.73
CA MET A 142 4.72 2.78 -8.65
C MET A 142 5.12 3.22 -10.06
N LEU A 143 4.54 4.32 -10.57
CA LEU A 143 4.89 4.88 -11.88
C LEU A 143 6.33 5.42 -11.96
N SER A 144 6.90 5.81 -10.82
CA SER A 144 8.27 6.31 -10.72
C SER A 144 9.28 5.21 -10.40
N TYR A 145 8.80 4.00 -10.10
CA TYR A 145 9.65 2.85 -9.84
C TYR A 145 10.31 2.42 -11.16
N ASN A 146 11.64 2.43 -11.17
CA ASN A 146 12.45 1.94 -12.28
C ASN A 146 13.23 0.73 -11.74
N PRO A 147 12.90 -0.51 -12.18
CA PRO A 147 13.52 -1.73 -11.67
C PRO A 147 15.02 -1.83 -11.96
#